data_AF-R7UIM1-F1
#
_entry.id   AF-R7UIM1-F1
#
_cell.length_a   1.000
_cell.length_b   1.000
_cell.length_c   1.000
_cell.angle_alpha   90.00
_cell.angle_beta   90.00
_cell.angle_gamma   90.00
#
_symmetry.space_group_name_H-M   'P 1'
#
loop_
_entity.id
_entity.type
_entity.pdbx_description
1 polymer ?
#
loop_
_entity_poly.entity_id
_entity_poly.type
_entity_poly.pdbx_seq_one_letter_code
_entity_poly.pdbx_strand_id
1 'polypeptide(L)' 'KRKRKTTPSQRSAANIRERRRMCSLNTSFERLRRRVPAFPHEKRLSRIQTLRLAIMYISFMTEML' A
#
# COMPACT_ATOMS: atom_id res chain seq x y z
N LYS A 1 6.42 37.96 8.71
CA LYS A 1 5.98 36.74 9.46
C LYS A 1 7.17 35.79 9.63
N ARG A 2 7.68 35.54 10.86
CA ARG A 2 8.80 34.60 11.11
C ARG A 2 8.31 33.15 10.96
N LYS A 3 8.81 32.41 9.96
CA LYS A 3 8.58 30.96 9.86
C LYS A 3 9.32 30.26 11.01
N ARG A 4 8.59 29.61 11.93
CA ARG A 4 9.18 28.75 12.97
C ARG A 4 9.97 27.63 12.27
N LYS A 5 11.28 27.55 12.54
CA LYS A 5 12.14 26.46 12.05
C LYS A 5 11.79 25.18 12.80
N THR A 6 11.61 24.07 12.09
CA THR A 6 11.34 22.76 12.70
C THR A 6 12.58 22.25 13.42
N THR A 7 12.42 21.87 14.69
CA THR A 7 13.53 21.31 15.48
C THR A 7 13.87 19.90 15.00
N PRO A 8 15.10 19.41 15.23
CA PRO A 8 15.46 18.02 14.94
C PRO A 8 14.53 16.99 15.59
N SER A 9 14.08 17.25 16.82
CA SER A 9 13.11 16.38 17.53
C SER A 9 11.76 16.33 16.81
N GLN A 10 11.22 17.48 16.37
CA GLN A 10 9.98 17.54 15.60
C GLN A 10 10.10 16.80 14.26
N ARG A 11 11.26 16.91 13.58
CA ARG A 11 11.53 16.17 12.34
C ARG A 11 11.57 14.66 12.59
N SER A 12 12.27 14.22 13.64
CA SER A 12 12.33 12.80 14.03
C SER A 12 10.93 12.24 14.34
N ALA A 13 10.14 12.96 15.14
CA ALA A 13 8.77 12.56 15.45
C ALA A 13 7.89 12.46 14.19
N ALA A 14 8.04 13.37 13.23
CA ALA A 14 7.34 13.31 11.94
C ALA A 14 7.76 12.08 11.11
N ASN A 15 9.05 11.77 11.04
CA ASN A 15 9.55 10.59 10.33
C ASN A 15 9.02 9.29 10.92
N ILE A 16 8.93 9.18 12.25
CA ILE A 16 8.36 8.01 12.94
C ILE A 16 6.87 7.86 12.57
N ARG A 17 6.11 8.96 12.56
CA ARG A 17 4.70 8.93 12.16
C ARG A 17 4.52 8.44 10.73
N GLU A 18 5.30 8.98 9.79
CA GLU A 18 5.18 8.56 8.39
C GLU A 18 5.62 7.10 8.20
N ARG A 19 6.66 6.65 8.90
CA ARG A 19 7.05 5.24 8.90
C ARG A 19 5.91 4.33 9.37
N ARG A 20 5.24 4.67 10.47
CA ARG A 20 4.08 3.90 10.96
C ARG A 20 2.93 3.89 9.94
N ARG A 21 2.63 5.05 9.33
CA ARG A 21 1.63 5.16 8.26
C ARG A 21 1.98 4.24 7.08
N MET A 22 3.24 4.23 6.66
CA MET A 22 3.73 3.37 5.58
C MET A 22 3.74 1.89 5.92
N CYS A 23 4.08 1.52 7.15
CA CYS A 23 3.91 0.14 7.62
C CYS A 23 2.46 -0.31 7.50
N SER A 24 1.50 0.49 7.99
CA SER A 24 0.07 0.18 7.89
C SER A 24 -0.38 0.02 6.43
N LEU A 25 0.04 0.92 5.54
CA LEU A 25 -0.28 0.85 4.11
C LEU A 25 0.28 -0.44 3.50
N ASN A 26 1.54 -0.77 3.78
CA ASN A 26 2.17 -1.97 3.27
C ASN A 26 1.46 -3.25 3.75
N THR A 27 1.04 -3.30 5.01
CA THR A 27 0.27 -4.43 5.54
C THR A 27 -1.07 -4.60 4.80
N SER A 28 -1.81 -3.51 4.56
CA SER A 28 -3.04 -3.55 3.77
C SER A 28 -2.78 -4.00 2.33
N PHE A 29 -1.65 -3.58 1.75
CA PHE A 29 -1.24 -3.98 0.41
C PHE A 29 -0.95 -5.48 0.31
N GLU A 30 -0.31 -6.06 1.32
CA GLU A 30 -0.10 -7.51 1.40
C GLU A 30 -1.42 -8.27 1.54
N ARG A 31 -2.38 -7.73 2.30
CA ARG A 31 -3.72 -8.33 2.40
C ARG A 31 -4.42 -8.34 1.05
N LEU A 32 -4.32 -7.25 0.29
CA LEU A 32 -4.86 -7.19 -1.07
C LEU A 32 -4.18 -8.23 -1.98
N ARG A 33 -2.85 -8.31 -1.98
CA ARG A 33 -2.09 -9.30 -2.77
C ARG A 33 -2.56 -10.73 -2.54
N ARG A 34 -2.89 -11.10 -1.31
CA ARG A 34 -3.36 -12.45 -0.96
C ARG A 34 -4.79 -12.75 -1.44
N ARG A 35 -5.59 -11.71 -1.72
CA ARG A 35 -6.97 -11.84 -2.21
C ARG A 35 -7.06 -11.83 -3.73
N VAL A 36 -6.10 -11.20 -4.38
CA VAL A 36 -6.01 -11.18 -5.83
C VAL A 36 -5.53 -12.56 -6.31
N PRO A 37 -6.15 -13.17 -7.33
CA PRO A 37 -5.71 -14.44 -7.88
C PRO A 37 -4.28 -14.30 -8.43
N ALA A 38 -3.37 -15.19 -8.02
CA ALA A 38 -1.99 -15.25 -8.49
C ALA A 38 -1.55 -16.71 -8.62
N PHE A 39 -0.62 -17.01 -9.53
CA PHE A 39 -0.18 -18.40 -9.72
C PHE A 39 0.71 -18.88 -8.55
N PRO A 40 0.65 -20.17 -8.15
CA PRO A 40 1.36 -20.71 -6.99
C PRO A 40 2.90 -20.52 -7.00
N HIS A 41 3.49 -20.34 -8.17
CA HIS A 41 4.94 -20.16 -8.37
C HIS A 41 5.31 -18.78 -8.91
N GLU A 42 4.36 -17.85 -8.93
CA GLU A 42 4.59 -16.52 -9.48
C GLU A 42 5.39 -15.64 -8.52
N LYS A 43 6.25 -14.80 -9.10
CA LYS A 43 6.97 -13.78 -8.32
C LYS A 43 5.97 -12.85 -7.64
N ARG A 44 6.32 -12.36 -6.45
CA ARG A 44 5.54 -11.34 -5.72
C ARG A 44 5.21 -10.16 -6.64
N LEU A 45 3.93 -9.97 -6.91
CA LEU A 45 3.42 -8.90 -7.78
C LEU A 45 3.89 -7.52 -7.31
N SER A 46 4.26 -6.63 -8.23
CA SER A 46 4.53 -5.21 -7.90
C SER A 46 3.26 -4.47 -7.46
N ARG A 47 3.39 -3.26 -6.88
CA ARG A 47 2.22 -2.50 -6.43
C ARG A 47 1.25 -2.18 -7.57
N ILE A 48 1.77 -1.76 -8.72
CA ILE A 48 0.92 -1.44 -9.87
C ILE A 48 0.22 -2.69 -10.41
N GLN A 49 0.91 -3.82 -10.46
CA GLN A 49 0.33 -5.09 -10.92
C GLN A 49 -0.80 -5.55 -10.00
N THR A 50 -0.59 -5.54 -8.67
CA THR A 50 -1.62 -5.92 -7.71
C THR A 50 -2.88 -5.05 -7.85
N LEU A 51 -2.74 -3.73 -8.04
CA LEU A 51 -3.89 -2.84 -8.21
C LEU A 51 -4.65 -3.12 -9.51
N ARG A 52 -3.92 -3.28 -10.63
CA ARG A 52 -4.53 -3.59 -11.93
C ARG A 52 -5.29 -4.93 -11.89
N LEU A 53 -4.68 -5.95 -11.30
CA LEU A 53 -5.27 -7.27 -11.22
C LEU A 53 -6.45 -7.32 -10.23
N ALA A 54 -6.40 -6.55 -9.14
CA ALA A 54 -7.55 -6.39 -8.24
C ALA A 54 -8.77 -5.78 -8.95
N ILE A 55 -8.57 -4.72 -9.75
CA ILE A 55 -9.65 -4.09 -10.53
C ILE A 55 -10.23 -5.10 -11.53
N MET A 56 -9.37 -5.75 -12.31
CA MET A 56 -9.78 -6.76 -13.28
C MET A 56 -10.55 -7.91 -12.62
N TYR A 57 -10.10 -8.37 -11.46
CA TYR A 57 -10.75 -9.46 -10.73
C TYR A 57 -12.13 -9.07 -10.21
N ILE A 58 -12.30 -7.84 -9.71
CA ILE A 58 -13.61 -7.31 -9.30
C ILE A 58 -14.55 -7.25 -10.50
N SER A 59 -14.10 -6.70 -11.65
CA SER A 59 -14.90 -6.65 -12.88
C SER A 59 -15.32 -8.06 -13.33
N PHE A 60 -14.37 -8.99 -13.40
CA PHE A 60 -14.63 -10.37 -13.78
C PHE A 60 -15.66 -11.05 -12.86
N MET A 61 -15.49 -10.92 -11.54
CA MET A 61 -16.45 -11.48 -10.57
C MET A 61 -17.83 -10.81 -10.65
N THR A 62 -17.88 -9.53 -11.04
CA THR A 62 -19.15 -8.79 -11.21
C THR A 62 -19.89 -9.21 -12.48
N GLU A 63 -19.18 -9.60 -13.53
CA GLU A 63 -19.78 -10.11 -14.77
C GLU A 63 -20.25 -11.56 -14.67
N MET A 64 -19.61 -12.35 -13.80
CA MET A 64 -19.97 -13.76 -13.57
C MET A 64 -21.14 -13.96 -12.61
N LEU A 65 -21.43 -12.98 -11.74
CA LEU A 65 -22.51 -13.00 -10.75
C LEU A 65 -23.74 -12.25 -11.26
#